data_AF-A0A967H2H8-F1
#
_entry.id   AF-A0A967H2H8-F1
#
_cell.length_a   1.000
_cell.length_b   1.000
_cell.length_c   1.000
_cell.angle_alpha   90.00
_cell.angle_beta   90.00
_cell.angle_gamma   90.00
#
_symmetry.space_group_name_H-M   'P 1'
#
loop_
_entity.id
_entity.type
_entity.pdbx_description
1 polymer ?
#
loop_
_entity_poly.entity_id
_entity_poly.type
_entity_poly.pdbx_seq_one_letter_code
_entity_poly.pdbx_strand_id
1 'polypeptide(L)'
;PRLNDHIATALSDNPDLRVLGARLERARAQTRQASAAAWPSINLGTGLVLGNEQTRMTGFRPTDLEPWASSASVSWEIDLFGKLKASIRSARDAEEAAFWDLHAGRLLVA
;
A
#
# COMPACT_ATOMS: atom_id res chain seq x y z
N PRO A 1 -17.78 -38.88 -17.10
CA PRO A 1 -16.66 -38.77 -16.12
C PRO A 1 -15.53 -37.84 -16.56
N ARG A 2 -15.02 -37.94 -17.80
CA ARG A 2 -13.89 -37.12 -18.29
C ARG A 2 -14.12 -35.60 -18.31
N LEU A 3 -15.36 -35.16 -18.54
CA LEU A 3 -15.70 -33.73 -18.55
C LEU A 3 -15.46 -33.07 -17.18
N ASN A 4 -15.86 -33.73 -16.09
CA ASN A 4 -15.66 -33.22 -14.74
C ASN A 4 -14.18 -33.11 -14.40
N ASP A 5 -13.37 -34.06 -14.85
CA ASP A 5 -11.91 -34.04 -14.64
C ASP A 5 -11.24 -32.88 -15.40
N HIS A 6 -11.70 -32.60 -16.64
CA HIS A 6 -11.22 -31.46 -17.42
C HIS A 6 -11.61 -30.11 -16.79
N ILE A 7 -12.84 -29.99 -16.28
CA ILE A 7 -13.29 -28.78 -15.56
C ILE A 7 -12.47 -28.58 -14.28
N ALA A 8 -12.25 -29.64 -13.49
CA ALA A 8 -11.46 -29.56 -12.27
C ALA A 8 -10.02 -29.10 -12.55
N THR A 9 -9.40 -29.66 -13.60
CA THR A 9 -8.04 -29.27 -14.03
C THR A 9 -8.01 -27.82 -14.51
N ALA A 10 -9.01 -27.38 -15.28
CA ALA A 10 -9.09 -26.00 -15.74
C ALA A 10 -9.27 -25.03 -14.56
N LEU A 11 -10.10 -25.35 -13.57
CA LEU A 11 -10.28 -24.48 -12.39
C LEU A 11 -9.03 -24.39 -11.51
N SER A 12 -8.19 -25.44 -11.44
CA SER A 12 -6.96 -25.43 -10.63
C SER A 12 -5.79 -24.74 -11.32
N ASP A 13 -5.62 -24.96 -12.63
CA ASP A 13 -4.39 -24.60 -13.34
C ASP A 13 -4.55 -23.48 -14.37
N ASN A 14 -5.75 -22.89 -14.53
CA ASN A 14 -5.98 -21.83 -15.51
C ASN A 14 -5.19 -20.54 -15.15
N PRO A 15 -4.27 -20.07 -16.03
CA PRO A 15 -3.49 -18.86 -15.80
C PRO A 15 -4.32 -17.58 -15.68
N ASP A 16 -5.44 -17.47 -16.39
CA ASP A 16 -6.33 -16.31 -16.34
C ASP A 16 -6.99 -16.20 -14.96
N LEU A 17 -7.39 -17.32 -14.36
CA LEU A 17 -7.89 -17.35 -12.98
C LEU A 17 -6.83 -16.92 -11.97
N ARG A 18 -5.56 -17.27 -12.21
CA ARG A 18 -4.43 -16.81 -11.39
C ARG A 18 -4.22 -15.31 -11.52
N VAL A 19 -4.34 -14.75 -12.73
CA VAL A 19 -4.28 -13.29 -12.95
C VAL A 19 -5.42 -12.57 -12.23
N LEU A 20 -6.65 -13.09 -12.31
CA LEU A 20 -7.79 -12.54 -11.58
C LEU A 20 -7.60 -12.61 -10.06
N GLY A 21 -7.03 -13.71 -9.55
CA GLY A 21 -6.65 -13.84 -8.14
C GLY A 21 -5.65 -12.76 -7.70
N ALA A 22 -4.58 -12.56 -8.48
CA ALA A 22 -3.58 -11.53 -8.21
C ALA A 22 -4.17 -10.10 -8.26
N ARG A 23 -5.15 -9.85 -9.14
CA ARG A 23 -5.89 -8.57 -9.19
C ARG A 23 -6.68 -8.33 -7.91
N LEU A 24 -7.36 -9.34 -7.39
CA LEU A 24 -8.07 -9.26 -6.11
C LEU A 24 -7.12 -9.00 -4.94
N GLU A 25 -5.97 -9.67 -4.90
CA GLU A 25 -4.94 -9.43 -3.87
C GLU A 25 -4.40 -8.01 -3.92
N ARG A 26 -4.17 -7.48 -5.12
CA ARG A 26 -3.77 -6.07 -5.33
C ARG A 26 -4.85 -5.12 -4.81
N ALA A 27 -6.12 -5.35 -5.15
CA ALA A 27 -7.22 -4.50 -4.70
C ALA A 27 -7.35 -4.50 -3.16
N ARG A 28 -7.23 -5.67 -2.52
CA ARG A 28 -7.13 -5.80 -1.06
C ARG A 28 -5.98 -4.99 -0.46
N ALA A 29 -4.80 -5.03 -1.09
CA ALA A 29 -3.66 -4.23 -0.64
C ALA A 29 -3.92 -2.72 -0.75
N GLN A 30 -4.61 -2.28 -1.80
CA GLN A 30 -5.02 -0.89 -1.97
C GLN A 30 -6.06 -0.47 -0.92
N THR A 31 -7.04 -1.32 -0.60
CA THR A 31 -7.98 -1.08 0.52
C THR A 31 -7.24 -0.92 1.85
N ARG A 32 -6.25 -1.79 2.13
CA ARG A 32 -5.42 -1.68 3.34
C ARG A 32 -4.62 -0.39 3.35
N GLN A 33 -4.02 0.01 2.23
CA GLN A 33 -3.28 1.27 2.11
C GLN A 33 -4.19 2.49 2.34
N ALA A 34 -5.38 2.52 1.72
CA ALA A 34 -6.34 3.60 1.93
C ALA A 34 -6.82 3.65 3.40
N SER A 35 -7.03 2.49 4.02
CA SER A 35 -7.43 2.40 5.43
C SER A 35 -6.31 2.85 6.38
N ALA A 36 -5.05 2.60 6.03
CA ALA A 36 -3.90 3.03 6.83
C ALA A 36 -3.78 4.56 6.90
N ALA A 37 -4.23 5.29 5.87
CA ALA A 37 -4.20 6.75 5.84
C ALA A 37 -5.09 7.41 6.91
N ALA A 38 -6.03 6.68 7.51
CA ALA A 38 -6.85 7.17 8.63
C ALA A 38 -6.11 7.19 9.98
N TRP A 39 -4.93 6.60 10.04
CA TRP A 39 -4.10 6.56 11.24
C TRP A 39 -2.93 7.54 11.14
N PRO A 40 -2.38 7.99 12.28
CA PRO A 40 -1.14 8.75 12.27
C PRO A 40 0.00 8.00 11.57
N SER A 41 0.72 8.69 10.69
CA SER A 41 1.97 8.22 10.12
C SER A 41 3.13 8.60 11.03
N ILE A 42 4.03 7.66 11.27
CA ILE A 42 5.27 7.89 12.01
C ILE A 42 6.42 7.63 11.04
N ASN A 43 7.30 8.61 10.88
CA ASN A 43 8.46 8.53 10.02
C ASN A 43 9.71 8.64 10.88
N LEU A 44 10.59 7.64 10.78
CA LEU A 44 11.89 7.63 11.43
C LEU A 44 12.97 7.63 10.35
N GLY A 45 13.93 8.53 10.48
CA GLY A 45 15.06 8.67 9.57
C GLY A 45 16.37 8.64 10.35
N THR A 46 17.38 8.03 9.75
CA THR A 46 18.74 8.08 10.27
C THR A 46 19.70 8.02 9.08
N GLY A 47 20.75 8.82 9.09
CA GLY A 47 21.68 8.85 7.96
C GLY A 47 22.73 9.93 8.06
N LEU A 48 23.64 9.88 7.09
CA LEU A 48 24.74 10.81 6.96
C LEU A 48 24.24 12.12 6.32
N VAL A 49 24.42 13.25 7.00
CA VAL A 49 24.22 14.58 6.46
C VAL A 49 25.56 15.05 5.90
N LEU A 50 25.76 14.80 4.61
CA LEU A 50 26.93 15.27 3.88
C LEU A 50 26.76 16.76 3.55
N GLY A 51 27.42 17.60 4.30
CA GLY A 51 27.51 19.04 4.04
C GLY A 51 28.34 19.71 5.12
N ASN A 52 29.13 20.73 4.74
CA ASN A 52 29.69 21.64 5.73
C ASN A 52 28.49 22.39 6.32
N GLU A 53 28.04 21.99 7.51
CA GLU A 53 27.10 22.78 8.28
C GLU A 53 27.81 24.09 8.64
N GLN A 54 27.76 25.08 7.73
CA GLN A 54 28.01 26.46 8.11
C GLN A 54 26.78 26.91 8.89
N THR A 55 26.63 26.40 10.11
CA THR A 55 25.78 26.99 11.13
C THR A 55 26.34 28.38 11.40
N ARG A 56 25.96 29.36 10.58
CA ARG A 56 26.12 30.79 10.87
C ARG A 56 25.08 31.17 11.90
N MET A 57 25.15 30.53 13.07
CA MET A 57 24.47 31.02 14.26
C MET A 57 25.53 31.19 15.35
N THR A 58 25.72 32.48 15.67
CA THR A 58 26.31 32.99 16.91
C THR A 58 27.75 32.56 17.20
N GLY A 59 28.74 33.32 16.70
CA GLY A 59 30.00 33.65 17.40
C GLY A 59 30.91 32.52 17.95
N PHE A 60 30.57 31.25 17.81
CA PHE A 60 31.31 30.12 18.31
C PHE A 60 32.17 29.53 17.19
N ARG A 61 33.36 29.02 17.54
CA ARG A 61 34.24 28.32 16.60
C ARG A 61 33.49 27.13 15.99
N PRO A 62 33.69 26.84 14.68
CA PRO A 62 33.19 25.61 14.08
C PRO A 62 33.66 24.42 14.92
N THR A 63 32.71 23.59 15.35
CA THR A 63 32.98 22.32 16.01
C THR A 63 32.71 21.24 14.98
N ASP A 64 33.67 20.36 14.74
CA ASP A 64 33.49 19.20 13.87
C ASP A 64 32.55 18.21 14.57
N LEU A 65 31.27 18.25 14.22
CA LEU A 65 30.29 17.27 14.65
C LEU A 65 30.35 16.06 13.71
N GLU A 66 30.17 14.86 14.26
CA GLU A 66 29.98 13.69 13.41
C GLU A 66 28.73 13.90 12.53
N PRO A 67 28.81 13.69 11.20
CA PRO A 67 27.78 14.06 10.24
C PRO A 67 26.56 13.11 10.27
N TRP A 68 26.24 12.49 11.40
CA TRP A 68 25.11 11.59 11.52
C TRP A 68 23.89 12.32 12.09
N ALA A 69 22.78 12.30 11.37
CA ALA A 69 21.51 12.85 11.85
C ALA A 69 20.47 11.75 11.98
N SER A 70 19.66 11.85 13.04
CA SER A 70 18.46 11.05 13.21
C SER A 70 17.26 11.97 13.37
N SER A 71 16.13 11.59 12.79
CA SER A 71 14.89 12.36 12.81
C SER A 71 13.70 11.46 13.08
N ALA A 72 12.70 12.03 13.73
CA ALA A 72 11.41 11.40 13.95
C ALA A 72 10.33 12.44 13.69
N SER A 73 9.30 12.09 12.92
CA SER A 73 8.14 12.94 12.69
C SER A 73 6.85 12.14 12.75
N VAL A 74 5.78 12.82 13.18
CA VAL A 74 4.43 12.27 13.22
C VAL A 74 3.53 13.20 12.39
N SER A 75 2.72 12.63 11.51
CA SER A 75 1.73 13.37 10.72
C SER A 75 0.38 12.66 10.77
N TRP A 76 -0.70 13.42 10.90
CA TRP A 76 -2.05 12.84 10.95
C TRP A 76 -3.06 13.80 10.32
N GLU A 77 -3.90 13.28 9.43
CA GLU A 77 -5.00 14.01 8.81
C GLU A 77 -6.32 13.66 9.52
N ILE A 78 -6.97 14.65 10.13
CA ILE A 78 -8.30 14.47 10.74
C ILE A 78 -9.37 14.57 9.66
N ASP A 79 -10.21 13.55 9.54
CA ASP A 79 -11.25 13.51 8.51
C ASP A 79 -12.52 14.30 8.92
N LEU A 80 -12.47 15.62 8.80
CA LEU A 80 -13.60 16.51 9.15
C LEU A 80 -14.74 16.47 8.13
N PHE A 81 -14.42 16.27 6.85
CA PHE A 81 -15.36 16.40 5.73
C PHE A 81 -15.64 15.07 5.02
N GLY A 82 -15.04 13.96 5.47
CA GLY A 82 -15.27 12.62 4.91
C GLY A 82 -14.37 12.26 3.72
N LYS A 83 -13.28 12.99 3.48
CA LYS A 83 -12.32 12.72 2.39
C LYS A 83 -11.70 11.33 2.55
N LEU A 84 -11.21 11.00 3.75
CA LEU A 84 -10.56 9.70 4.00
C LEU A 84 -11.61 8.59 3.95
N LYS A 85 -12.77 8.80 4.56
CA LYS A 85 -13.90 7.85 4.50
C LYS A 85 -14.33 7.55 3.07
N ALA A 86 -14.42 8.57 2.21
CA ALA A 86 -14.76 8.40 0.80
C ALA A 86 -13.66 7.63 0.03
N SER A 87 -12.39 7.93 0.30
CA SER A 87 -11.25 7.21 -0.31
C SER A 87 -11.23 5.73 0.08
N ILE A 88 -11.46 5.40 1.36
CA ILE A 88 -11.54 4.01 1.83
C ILE A 88 -12.72 3.29 1.20
N ARG A 89 -13.88 3.95 1.09
CA ARG A 89 -15.05 3.37 0.43
C ARG A 89 -14.76 3.05 -1.03
N SER A 90 -14.21 4.00 -1.77
CA SER A 90 -13.84 3.78 -3.18
C SER A 90 -12.87 2.61 -3.37
N ALA A 91 -11.89 2.44 -2.47
CA ALA A 91 -10.99 1.29 -2.53
C ALA A 91 -11.71 -0.04 -2.24
N ARG A 92 -12.64 -0.06 -1.28
CA ARG A 92 -13.47 -1.25 -0.99
C ARG A 92 -14.38 -1.62 -2.16
N ASP A 93 -15.00 -0.63 -2.80
CA ASP A 93 -15.87 -0.87 -3.96
C ASP A 93 -15.05 -1.49 -5.12
N ALA A 94 -13.81 -1.04 -5.31
CA ALA A 94 -12.88 -1.62 -6.29
C ALA A 94 -12.43 -3.05 -5.92
N GLU A 95 -12.22 -3.33 -4.63
CA GLU A 95 -11.95 -4.69 -4.15
C GLU A 95 -13.13 -5.63 -4.38
N GLU A 96 -14.35 -5.17 -4.13
CA GLU A 96 -15.57 -5.93 -4.39
C GLU A 96 -15.76 -6.20 -5.88
N ALA A 97 -15.50 -5.22 -6.75
CA ALA A 97 -15.50 -5.43 -8.20
C ALA A 97 -14.49 -6.51 -8.61
N ALA A 98 -13.25 -6.45 -8.11
CA ALA A 98 -12.23 -7.46 -8.40
C ALA A 98 -12.60 -8.86 -7.88
N PHE A 99 -13.33 -8.93 -6.76
CA PHE A 99 -13.87 -10.19 -6.23
C PHE A 99 -14.89 -10.77 -7.21
N TRP A 100 -15.83 -9.97 -7.71
CA TRP A 100 -16.82 -10.42 -8.67
C TRP A 100 -16.22 -10.78 -10.04
N ASP A 101 -15.18 -10.08 -10.49
CA ASP A 101 -14.44 -10.44 -11.70
C ASP A 101 -13.83 -11.84 -11.62
N LEU A 102 -13.25 -12.20 -10.47
CA LEU A 102 -12.72 -13.55 -10.24
C LEU A 102 -13.85 -14.61 -10.26
N HIS A 103 -15.01 -14.31 -9.68
CA HIS A 103 -16.15 -15.22 -9.70
C HIS A 103 -16.71 -15.40 -11.10
N ALA A 104 -16.85 -14.31 -11.87
CA ALA A 104 -17.24 -14.37 -13.26
C ALA A 104 -16.24 -15.18 -14.09
N GLY A 105 -14.93 -14.97 -13.89
CA GLY A 105 -13.89 -15.77 -14.54
C GLY A 105 -14.01 -17.26 -14.24
N ARG A 106 -14.29 -17.64 -12.99
CA ARG A 106 -14.52 -19.05 -12.61
C ARG A 106 -15.75 -19.64 -13.29
N LEU A 107 -16.83 -18.87 -13.44
CA LEU A 107 -18.04 -19.31 -14.14
C LEU A 107 -17.83 -19.48 -15.65
N LEU A 108 -16.93 -18.71 -16.26
CA LEU A 108 -16.61 -18.84 -17.69
C LEU A 108 -15.72 -20.04 -18.01
N VAL A 109 -14.96 -20.54 -17.02
CA VAL A 109 -14.08 -21.70 -17.16
C VAL A 109 -14.80 -23.01 -16.85
N ALA A 110 -15.84 -22.96 -16.01
CA ALA A 110 -16.67 -24.11 -15.65
C ALA A 110 -17.66 -24.48 -16.75
#